data_AF-A0A2D8PRZ5-F1
#
_entry.id   AF-A0A2D8PRZ5-F1
#
_cell.length_a   1.000
_cell.length_b   1.000
_cell.length_c   1.000
_cell.angle_alpha   90.00
_cell.angle_beta   90.00
_cell.angle_gamma   90.00
#
_symmetry.space_group_name_H-M   'P 1'
#
loop_
_entity.id
_entity.type
_entity.pdbx_description
1 polymer ?
#
loop_
_entity_poly.entity_id
_entity_poly.type
_entity_poly.pdbx_seq_one_letter_code
_entity_poly.pdbx_strand_id
1 'polypeptide(L)'
;MKEDTKIVHKGRDPDANHGIINPPVYHASTIAWGTVAEMESRRGKRWEPGVYTYGRHGTPTHDALEEAFAAVSGGYRSVAV
;
A
#
# COMPACT_ATOMS: atom_id res chain seq x y z
N MET A 1 3.73 8.46 19.74
CA MET A 1 4.76 8.90 18.78
C MET A 1 4.61 10.40 18.56
N LYS A 2 5.71 11.17 18.59
CA LYS A 2 5.67 12.63 18.32
C LYS A 2 5.32 12.90 16.86
N GLU A 3 4.81 14.10 16.56
CA GLU A 3 4.36 14.44 15.20
C GLU A 3 5.47 14.34 14.17
N ASP A 4 6.64 14.95 14.45
CA ASP A 4 7.82 14.87 13.59
C ASP A 4 8.25 13.42 13.29
N THR A 5 8.10 12.52 14.28
CA THR A 5 8.41 11.11 14.11
C THR A 5 7.39 10.43 13.18
N LYS A 6 6.11 10.79 13.23
CA LYS A 6 5.12 10.24 12.29
C LYS A 6 5.45 10.66 10.86
N ILE A 7 5.71 11.96 10.66
CA ILE A 7 6.02 12.54 9.34
C ILE A 7 7.22 11.83 8.71
N VAL A 8 8.24 11.51 9.49
CA VAL A 8 9.46 10.87 8.98
C VAL A 8 9.31 9.35 8.78
N HIS A 9 8.57 8.65 9.64
CA HIS A 9 8.62 7.18 9.67
C HIS A 9 7.38 6.46 9.12
N LYS A 10 6.21 7.10 9.10
CA LYS A 10 4.98 6.39 8.70
C LYS A 10 4.95 6.07 7.21
N GLY A 11 4.37 4.91 6.88
CA GLY A 11 4.37 4.35 5.52
C GLY A 11 5.67 3.64 5.13
N ARG A 12 6.70 3.59 5.99
CA ARG A 12 7.94 2.84 5.75
C ARG A 12 7.90 1.51 6.48
N ASP A 13 8.27 0.44 5.79
CA ASP A 13 8.46 -0.89 6.38
C ASP A 13 9.72 -1.55 5.80
N PRO A 14 10.91 -1.28 6.37
CA PRO A 14 12.15 -1.86 5.87
C PRO A 14 12.18 -3.39 5.98
N ASP A 15 11.53 -3.98 6.98
CA ASP A 15 11.54 -5.43 7.20
C ASP A 15 10.75 -6.15 6.10
N ALA A 16 9.63 -5.57 5.66
CA ALA A 16 8.90 -6.02 4.48
C ALA A 16 9.61 -5.70 3.14
N ASN A 17 10.63 -4.84 3.17
CA ASN A 17 11.33 -4.34 1.97
C ASN A 17 12.85 -4.60 2.01
N HIS A 18 13.29 -5.75 2.52
CA HIS A 18 14.70 -6.20 2.47
C HIS A 18 15.71 -5.21 3.09
N GLY A 19 15.31 -4.46 4.11
CA GLY A 19 16.12 -3.43 4.76
C GLY A 19 16.18 -2.09 4.02
N ILE A 20 15.46 -1.94 2.91
CA ILE A 20 15.41 -0.68 2.15
C ILE A 20 14.52 0.31 2.90
N ILE A 21 15.07 1.48 3.23
CA ILE A 21 14.40 2.47 4.08
C ILE A 21 13.18 3.10 3.39
N ASN A 22 13.29 3.42 2.10
CA ASN A 22 12.21 4.05 1.37
C ASN A 22 11.30 2.98 0.74
N PRO A 23 9.98 3.16 0.77
CA PRO A 23 9.06 2.26 0.08
C PRO A 23 9.46 2.11 -1.40
N PRO A 24 9.53 0.88 -1.93
CA PRO A 24 9.81 0.69 -3.35
C PRO A 24 8.73 1.32 -4.24
N VAL A 25 9.13 1.73 -5.43
CA VAL A 25 8.23 2.33 -6.43
C VAL A 25 7.69 1.26 -7.37
N TYR A 26 6.40 0.95 -7.23
CA TYR A 26 5.69 -0.02 -8.07
C TYR A 26 4.88 0.71 -9.15
N HIS A 27 5.50 0.92 -10.31
CA HIS A 27 4.81 1.34 -11.52
C HIS A 27 4.15 0.13 -12.19
N ALA A 28 2.86 -0.07 -11.91
CA ALA A 28 2.11 -1.18 -12.47
C ALA A 28 0.70 -0.73 -12.83
N SER A 29 0.23 -1.17 -14.00
CA SER A 29 -1.19 -1.21 -14.33
C SER A 29 -1.73 -2.62 -14.08
N THR A 30 -1.15 -3.62 -14.73
CA THR A 30 -1.56 -5.02 -14.61
C THR A 30 -0.76 -5.75 -13.53
N ILE A 31 -1.44 -6.62 -12.77
CA ILE A 31 -0.84 -7.47 -11.74
C ILE A 31 -1.08 -8.93 -12.12
N ALA A 32 -0.01 -9.73 -12.12
CA ALA A 32 -0.08 -11.15 -12.50
C ALA A 32 -0.65 -12.01 -11.36
N TRP A 33 -1.24 -13.15 -11.75
CA TRP A 33 -1.76 -14.17 -10.84
C TRP A 33 -1.23 -15.54 -11.23
N GLY A 34 -1.03 -16.42 -10.25
CA GLY A 34 -0.58 -17.78 -10.51
C GLY A 34 -1.68 -18.68 -11.05
N THR A 35 -2.95 -18.39 -10.72
CA THR A 35 -4.11 -19.17 -11.15
C THR A 35 -5.37 -18.30 -11.34
N VAL A 36 -6.34 -18.82 -12.10
CA VAL A 36 -7.66 -18.17 -12.26
C VAL A 36 -8.41 -18.09 -10.93
N ALA A 37 -8.36 -19.14 -10.11
CA ALA A 37 -9.02 -19.16 -8.80
C ALA A 37 -8.48 -18.06 -7.85
N GLU A 38 -7.16 -17.81 -7.89
CA GLU A 38 -6.53 -16.70 -7.14
C GLU A 38 -7.04 -15.33 -7.63
N MET A 39 -7.08 -15.14 -8.96
CA MET A 39 -7.60 -13.91 -9.56
C MET A 39 -9.04 -13.64 -9.13
N GLU A 40 -9.91 -14.65 -9.18
CA GLU A 40 -11.33 -14.51 -8.80
C GLU A 40 -11.49 -14.18 -7.31
N SER A 41 -10.75 -14.88 -6.44
CA SER A 41 -10.76 -14.62 -5.00
C SER A 41 -10.35 -13.19 -4.68
N ARG A 42 -9.25 -12.69 -5.27
CA ARG A 42 -8.77 -11.33 -5.05
C ARG A 42 -9.67 -10.26 -5.65
N ARG A 43 -10.33 -10.52 -6.79
CA ARG A 43 -11.30 -9.57 -7.39
C ARG A 43 -12.47 -9.25 -6.46
N GLY A 44 -12.94 -10.23 -5.67
CA GLY A 44 -13.99 -10.03 -4.66
C GLY A 44 -13.55 -9.14 -3.50
N LYS A 45 -12.23 -9.12 -3.21
CA LYS A 45 -11.60 -8.44 -2.08
C LYS A 45 -10.79 -7.21 -2.46
N ARG A 46 -10.97 -6.69 -3.68
CA ARG A 46 -10.09 -5.66 -4.29
C ARG A 46 -9.95 -4.33 -3.54
N TRP A 47 -10.77 -4.09 -2.51
CA TRP A 47 -10.73 -2.89 -1.66
C TRP A 47 -10.24 -3.17 -0.24
N GLU A 48 -9.91 -4.43 0.06
CA GLU A 48 -9.28 -4.83 1.31
C GLU A 48 -7.80 -4.41 1.30
N PRO A 49 -7.26 -3.91 2.42
CA PRO A 49 -5.84 -3.57 2.53
C PRO A 49 -4.93 -4.74 2.13
N GLY A 50 -3.86 -4.45 1.38
CA GLY A 50 -2.91 -5.48 0.92
C GLY A 50 -3.41 -6.37 -0.22
N VAL A 51 -4.61 -6.14 -0.75
CA VAL A 51 -5.14 -6.89 -1.91
C VAL A 51 -4.96 -6.09 -3.20
N TYR A 52 -3.90 -6.40 -3.95
CA TYR A 52 -3.62 -5.75 -5.22
C TYR A 52 -4.17 -6.55 -6.41
N THR A 53 -4.97 -5.91 -7.24
CA THR A 53 -5.59 -6.53 -8.43
C THR A 53 -5.31 -5.79 -9.73
N TYR A 54 -5.15 -4.47 -9.66
CA TYR A 54 -4.81 -3.62 -10.80
C TYR A 54 -4.29 -2.29 -10.23
N GLY A 55 -3.37 -1.61 -10.92
CA GLY A 55 -2.76 -0.37 -10.45
C GLY A 55 -3.75 0.74 -10.15
N ARG A 56 -4.90 0.77 -10.85
CA ARG A 56 -6.01 1.68 -10.54
C ARG A 56 -6.57 1.49 -9.13
N HIS A 57 -6.46 0.30 -8.57
CA HIS A 57 -6.92 0.00 -7.21
C HIS A 57 -5.82 0.22 -6.16
N GLY A 58 -4.64 0.68 -6.57
CA GLY A 58 -3.48 0.86 -5.71
C GLY A 58 -2.38 -0.20 -5.93
N THR A 59 -1.22 0.11 -5.37
CA THR A 59 -0.02 -0.73 -5.30
C THR A 59 0.58 -0.55 -3.91
N PRO A 60 1.57 -1.35 -3.48
CA PRO A 60 2.24 -1.13 -2.19
C PRO A 60 2.78 0.30 -1.99
N THR A 61 3.14 1.00 -3.08
CA THR A 61 3.56 2.41 -3.02
C THR A 61 2.41 3.34 -2.61
N HIS A 62 1.18 3.06 -3.07
CA HIS A 62 -0.01 3.83 -2.69
C HIS A 62 -0.38 3.56 -1.23
N ASP A 63 -0.36 2.30 -0.80
CA ASP A 63 -0.62 1.91 0.60
C ASP A 63 0.34 2.62 1.57
N ALA A 64 1.63 2.70 1.23
CA ALA A 64 2.62 3.43 2.02
C ALA A 64 2.27 4.92 2.16
N LEU A 65 1.86 5.56 1.06
CA LEU A 65 1.42 6.96 1.08
C LEU A 65 0.14 7.14 1.91
N GLU A 66 -0.83 6.23 1.74
CA GLU A 66 -2.09 6.27 2.47
C GLU A 66 -1.89 6.09 3.97
N GLU A 67 -1.03 5.16 4.39
CA GLU A 67 -0.71 5.00 5.81
C GLU A 67 -0.05 6.27 6.37
N ALA A 68 0.93 6.82 5.64
CA ALA A 68 1.63 8.04 6.03
C ALA A 68 0.66 9.22 6.19
N PHE A 69 -0.21 9.43 5.21
CA PHE A 69 -1.13 10.55 5.21
C PHE A 69 -2.23 10.41 6.27
N ALA A 70 -2.79 9.21 6.45
CA ALA A 70 -3.77 8.95 7.51
C ALA A 70 -3.17 9.23 8.90
N ALA A 71 -1.92 8.80 9.14
CA ALA A 71 -1.24 9.00 10.42
C ALA A 71 -0.97 10.47 10.76
N VAL A 72 -0.62 11.29 9.76
CA VAL A 72 -0.34 12.73 9.92
C VAL A 72 -1.63 13.55 10.02
N SER A 73 -2.64 13.21 9.23
CA SER A 73 -3.93 13.92 9.25
C SER A 73 -4.83 13.56 10.43
N GLY A 74 -4.50 12.50 11.18
CA GLY A 74 -5.36 11.95 12.24
C GLY A 74 -6.60 11.21 11.69
N GLY A 75 -6.61 10.90 10.39
CA GLY A 75 -7.68 10.14 9.75
C GLY A 75 -7.61 8.66 10.11
N TYR A 76 -8.76 7.97 10.04
CA TYR A 76 -8.81 6.51 10.17
C TYR A 76 -8.12 5.83 8.98
N ARG A 77 -8.37 6.33 7.77
CA ARG A 77 -7.77 5.91 6.50
C ARG A 77 -7.72 7.09 5.54
N SER A 78 -6.86 7.00 4.53
CA SER A 78 -6.88 7.87 3.35
C SER A 78 -6.87 7.02 2.07
N VAL A 79 -7.11 7.66 0.93
CA VAL A 79 -7.13 7.01 -0.38
C VAL A 79 -6.31 7.84 -1.35
N ALA A 80 -5.40 7.20 -2.08
CA ALA A 80 -4.66 7.76 -3.20
C ALA A 80 -5.23 7.20 -4.51
N VAL A 81 -5.35 8.04 -5.54
CA VAL A 81 -5.93 7.70 -6.85
C VAL A 81 -4.94 7.91 -7.96
#